data_AF-A0A7S3RXE2-F1
#
_entry.id   AF-A0A7S3RXE2-F1
#
_cell.length_a   1.000
_cell.length_b   1.000
_cell.length_c   1.000
_cell.angle_alpha   90.00
_cell.angle_beta   90.00
_cell.angle_gamma   90.00
#
_symmetry.space_group_name_H-M   'P 1'
#
loop_
_entity.id
_entity.type
_entity.pdbx_description
1 polymer ?
#
loop_
_entity_poly.entity_id
_entity_poly.type
_entity_poly.pdbx_seq_one_letter_code
_entity_poly.pdbx_strand_id
1 'polypeptide(L)'
;GAQVVLGDLADGNGAWRSAVAGADTVVHFSAVNPYPNATWAESAASMSHAFNIFLAASESGVRRVVFASSNHVMGGYKDLPEYGLVKPDSPPMCGTLLRNADDLAKSGDARAYAAAKLAGEQLCRALAYVARRTSFVVLRIGWCQPGENSPSTLSSAGVPPQFQTIVQNVSASSQQENVDEAWFKNMWLSNGDFIRYFDAAIQIPLDPREMRLVNAMSGNTGMRWSLTETERVLGVKARDDSSKPL
;
A
#
# COMPACT_ATOMS: atom_id res chain seq x y z
N GLY A 1 12.50 18.30 -17.74
CA GLY A 1 11.13 18.09 -18.27
C GLY A 1 10.70 16.66 -17.97
N ALA A 2 9.40 16.38 -17.96
CA ALA A 2 8.89 15.02 -17.78
C ALA A 2 8.78 14.31 -19.14
N GLN A 3 9.06 13.00 -19.17
CA GLN A 3 8.90 12.14 -20.34
C GLN A 3 7.79 11.11 -20.06
N VAL A 4 6.91 10.89 -21.03
CA VAL A 4 5.87 9.87 -20.96
C VAL A 4 6.26 8.71 -21.86
N VAL A 5 6.19 7.50 -21.33
CA VAL A 5 6.41 6.26 -22.08
C VAL A 5 5.17 5.40 -21.92
N LEU A 6 4.52 5.08 -23.03
CA LEU A 6 3.38 4.17 -23.04
C LEU A 6 3.88 2.73 -23.07
N GLY A 7 3.27 1.86 -22.26
CA GLY A 7 3.58 0.45 -22.23
C GLY A 7 2.62 -0.32 -21.32
N ASP A 8 2.39 -1.58 -21.68
CA ASP A 8 1.65 -2.53 -20.85
C ASP A 8 2.63 -3.26 -19.93
N LEU A 9 2.44 -3.14 -18.62
CA LEU A 9 3.29 -3.80 -17.63
C LEU A 9 3.03 -5.31 -17.53
N ALA A 10 1.94 -5.82 -18.11
CA ALA A 10 1.72 -7.25 -18.26
C ALA A 10 2.64 -7.85 -19.33
N ASP A 11 3.04 -7.07 -20.34
CA ASP A 11 4.09 -7.47 -21.28
C ASP A 11 5.47 -7.30 -20.65
N GLY A 12 6.00 -8.41 -20.15
CA GLY A 12 7.32 -8.48 -19.53
C GLY A 12 8.48 -8.09 -20.45
N ASN A 13 8.29 -8.02 -21.78
CA ASN A 13 9.29 -7.61 -22.76
C ASN A 13 8.95 -6.26 -23.43
N GLY A 14 7.97 -5.53 -22.88
CA GLY A 14 7.47 -4.29 -23.46
C GLY A 14 8.51 -3.17 -23.52
N ALA A 15 8.24 -2.18 -24.37
CA ALA A 15 9.12 -1.02 -24.61
C ALA A 15 9.40 -0.18 -23.34
N TRP A 16 8.57 -0.30 -22.30
CA TRP A 16 8.74 0.37 -21.01
C TRP A 16 10.05 -0.05 -20.29
N ARG A 17 10.63 -1.22 -20.61
CA ARG A 17 11.89 -1.68 -20.00
C ARG A 17 13.05 -0.71 -20.24
N SER A 18 13.10 -0.06 -21.40
CA SER A 18 14.13 0.93 -21.72
C SER A 18 14.05 2.15 -20.80
N ALA A 19 12.85 2.55 -20.39
CA ALA A 19 12.65 3.62 -19.42
C ALA A 19 13.14 3.22 -18.03
N VAL A 20 12.90 1.97 -17.63
CA VAL A 20 13.39 1.41 -16.36
C VAL A 20 14.92 1.34 -16.34
N ALA A 21 15.55 0.88 -17.43
CA ALA A 21 17.00 0.76 -17.51
C ALA A 21 17.74 2.10 -17.41
N GLY A 22 17.11 3.19 -17.89
CA GLY A 22 17.65 4.54 -17.78
C GLY A 22 17.39 5.24 -16.43
N ALA A 23 16.62 4.63 -15.52
CA ALA A 23 16.21 5.27 -14.28
C ALA A 23 17.18 4.99 -13.12
N ASP A 24 17.47 6.01 -12.32
CA ASP A 24 18.14 5.83 -11.03
C ASP A 24 17.21 5.20 -9.99
N THR A 25 15.92 5.52 -10.03
CA THR A 25 14.94 5.05 -9.05
C THR A 25 13.60 4.83 -9.72
N VAL A 26 12.97 3.71 -9.42
CA VAL A 26 11.61 3.38 -9.86
C VAL A 26 10.68 3.49 -8.67
N VAL A 27 9.59 4.25 -8.81
CA VAL A 27 8.48 4.27 -7.84
C VAL A 27 7.30 3.54 -8.46
N HIS A 28 6.87 2.43 -7.86
CA HIS A 28 5.88 1.54 -8.44
C HIS A 28 4.51 1.68 -7.75
N PHE A 29 3.55 2.28 -8.47
CA PHE A 29 2.16 2.47 -8.03
C PHE A 29 1.14 1.61 -8.78
N SER A 30 1.56 0.83 -9.78
CA SER A 30 0.63 0.14 -10.68
C SER A 30 -0.25 -0.88 -9.95
N ALA A 31 -1.53 -0.88 -10.31
CA ALA A 31 -2.50 -1.93 -10.02
C ALA A 31 -3.58 -1.87 -11.11
N VAL A 32 -4.17 -3.01 -11.44
CA VAL A 32 -5.37 -3.07 -12.31
C VAL A 32 -6.56 -2.48 -11.57
N ASN A 33 -6.84 -3.01 -10.37
CA ASN A 33 -7.77 -2.43 -9.42
C ASN A 33 -6.98 -2.12 -8.12
N PRO A 34 -6.84 -0.83 -7.75
CA PRO A 34 -6.08 -0.43 -6.56
C PRO A 34 -6.87 -0.59 -5.24
N TYR A 35 -8.12 -1.04 -5.29
CA TYR A 35 -9.04 -1.08 -4.15
C TYR A 35 -9.20 -2.50 -3.53
N PRO A 36 -9.67 -2.57 -2.26
CA PRO A 36 -9.97 -3.82 -1.54
C PRO A 36 -10.83 -4.85 -2.28
N ASN A 37 -11.72 -4.38 -3.17
CA ASN A 37 -12.64 -5.23 -3.91
C ASN A 37 -12.01 -5.88 -5.17
N ALA A 38 -10.70 -5.72 -5.37
CA ALA A 38 -10.00 -6.35 -6.49
C ALA A 38 -10.18 -7.87 -6.48
N THR A 39 -10.58 -8.40 -7.62
CA THR A 39 -10.71 -9.84 -7.84
C THR A 39 -9.35 -10.53 -7.82
N TRP A 40 -9.36 -11.86 -7.70
CA TRP A 40 -8.14 -12.67 -7.83
C TRP A 40 -7.43 -12.48 -9.18
N ALA A 41 -8.20 -12.35 -10.27
CA ALA A 41 -7.64 -12.13 -11.60
C ALA A 41 -6.95 -10.76 -11.72
N GLU A 42 -7.61 -9.69 -11.27
CA GLU A 42 -7.02 -8.33 -11.27
C GLU A 42 -5.81 -8.23 -10.34
N SER A 43 -5.88 -8.91 -9.18
CA SER A 43 -4.77 -8.95 -8.22
C SER A 43 -3.57 -9.72 -8.78
N ALA A 44 -3.80 -10.84 -9.48
CA ALA A 44 -2.74 -11.59 -10.16
C ALA A 44 -2.10 -10.77 -11.29
N ALA A 45 -2.89 -10.05 -12.09
CA ALA A 45 -2.36 -9.16 -13.12
C ALA A 45 -1.51 -8.02 -12.49
N SER A 46 -1.98 -7.41 -11.41
CA SER A 46 -1.24 -6.38 -10.67
C SER A 46 0.07 -6.92 -10.08
N MET A 47 0.08 -8.17 -9.61
CA MET A 47 1.27 -8.87 -9.16
C MET A 47 2.28 -9.06 -10.30
N SER A 48 1.81 -9.45 -11.49
CA SER A 48 2.66 -9.55 -12.69
C SER A 48 3.29 -8.20 -13.05
N HIS A 49 2.57 -7.08 -12.94
CA HIS A 49 3.14 -5.74 -13.17
C HIS A 49 4.31 -5.46 -12.23
N ALA A 50 4.14 -5.76 -10.94
CA ALA A 50 5.18 -5.57 -9.93
C ALA A 50 6.39 -6.48 -10.22
N PHE A 51 6.14 -7.76 -10.54
CA PHE A 51 7.21 -8.72 -10.83
C PHE A 51 8.05 -8.30 -12.03
N ASN A 52 7.40 -7.92 -13.13
CA ASN A 52 8.06 -7.45 -14.33
C ASN A 52 8.94 -6.21 -14.04
N ILE A 53 8.41 -5.22 -13.30
CA ILE A 53 9.17 -4.02 -12.94
C ILE A 53 10.36 -4.35 -12.03
N PHE A 54 10.17 -5.17 -11.00
CA PHE A 54 11.23 -5.46 -10.03
C PHE A 54 12.36 -6.29 -10.64
N LEU A 55 12.02 -7.25 -11.49
CA LEU A 55 12.99 -8.02 -12.26
C LEU A 55 13.76 -7.13 -13.23
N ALA A 56 13.05 -6.33 -14.05
CA ALA A 56 13.70 -5.44 -15.02
C ALA A 56 14.62 -4.41 -14.34
N ALA A 57 14.20 -3.85 -13.20
CA ALA A 57 15.00 -2.92 -12.41
C ALA A 57 16.28 -3.60 -11.85
N SER A 58 16.12 -4.80 -11.30
CA SER A 58 17.24 -5.60 -10.76
C SER A 58 18.25 -6.01 -11.84
N GLU A 59 17.76 -6.46 -13.00
CA GLU A 59 18.57 -6.87 -14.15
C GLU A 59 19.32 -5.70 -14.78
N SER A 60 18.69 -4.53 -14.85
CA SER A 60 19.27 -3.33 -15.45
C SER A 60 20.16 -2.55 -14.48
N GLY A 61 20.28 -2.99 -13.22
CA GLY A 61 21.13 -2.33 -12.23
C GLY A 61 20.61 -0.97 -11.75
N VAL A 62 19.29 -0.77 -11.77
CA VAL A 62 18.63 0.39 -11.16
C VAL A 62 19.03 0.47 -9.68
N ARG A 63 19.35 1.66 -9.19
CA ARG A 63 19.84 1.84 -7.80
C ARG A 63 18.76 1.50 -6.78
N ARG A 64 17.50 1.87 -7.04
CA ARG A 64 16.41 1.70 -6.08
C ARG A 64 15.05 1.42 -6.72
N VAL A 65 14.28 0.57 -6.06
CA VAL A 65 12.83 0.45 -6.26
C VAL A 65 12.11 0.87 -4.99
N VAL A 66 11.13 1.76 -5.11
CA VAL A 66 10.18 2.13 -4.07
C VAL A 66 8.83 1.50 -4.42
N PHE A 67 8.37 0.56 -3.60
CA PHE A 67 7.13 -0.17 -3.85
C PHE A 67 6.01 0.31 -2.92
N ALA A 68 4.90 0.75 -3.53
CA ALA A 68 3.64 0.95 -2.84
C ALA A 68 2.95 -0.40 -2.56
N SER A 69 3.36 -1.04 -1.47
CA SER A 69 2.62 -2.15 -0.85
C SER A 69 1.36 -1.62 -0.16
N SER A 70 0.70 -2.42 0.69
CA SER A 70 -0.55 -2.03 1.33
C SER A 70 -0.66 -2.46 2.78
N ASN A 71 -1.33 -1.64 3.58
CA ASN A 71 -1.81 -1.99 4.92
C ASN A 71 -2.69 -3.26 4.94
N HIS A 72 -3.36 -3.63 3.84
CA HIS A 72 -4.21 -4.83 3.77
C HIS A 72 -3.43 -6.15 3.89
N VAL A 73 -2.10 -6.13 3.71
CA VAL A 73 -1.22 -7.26 4.07
C VAL A 73 -1.33 -7.60 5.57
N MET A 74 -1.73 -6.61 6.38
CA MET A 74 -1.91 -6.69 7.82
C MET A 74 -3.38 -6.51 8.23
N GLY A 75 -4.33 -6.64 7.30
CA GLY A 75 -5.74 -6.33 7.55
C GLY A 75 -6.38 -7.18 8.65
N GLY A 76 -5.95 -8.44 8.80
CA GLY A 76 -6.53 -9.38 9.76
C GLY A 76 -6.32 -8.99 11.21
N TYR A 77 -5.38 -8.07 11.49
CA TYR A 77 -5.15 -7.57 12.84
C TYR A 77 -6.32 -6.72 13.38
N LYS A 78 -7.24 -6.28 12.51
CA LYS A 78 -8.48 -5.61 12.92
C LYS A 78 -9.22 -6.38 14.01
N ASP A 79 -9.26 -7.71 13.88
CA ASP A 79 -10.03 -8.58 14.77
C ASP A 79 -9.20 -9.23 15.89
N LEU A 80 -7.94 -8.79 16.08
CA LEU A 80 -7.05 -9.22 17.18
C LEU A 80 -6.57 -8.03 18.03
N PRO A 81 -7.45 -7.34 18.78
CA PRO A 81 -7.07 -6.17 19.60
C PRO A 81 -5.94 -6.45 20.61
N GLU A 82 -5.88 -7.66 21.16
CA GLU A 82 -4.89 -8.12 22.13
C GLU A 82 -3.45 -8.15 21.60
N TYR A 83 -3.27 -8.17 20.27
CA TYR A 83 -1.93 -8.13 19.67
C TYR A 83 -1.21 -6.79 19.92
N GLY A 84 -1.95 -5.72 20.21
CA GLY A 84 -1.37 -4.39 20.42
C GLY A 84 -0.89 -3.76 19.11
N LEU A 85 0.35 -3.27 19.09
CA LEU A 85 0.94 -2.57 17.95
C LEU A 85 1.35 -3.54 16.83
N VAL A 86 0.85 -3.28 15.62
CA VAL A 86 1.18 -3.97 14.37
C VAL A 86 2.44 -3.36 13.78
N LYS A 87 3.53 -4.11 13.77
CA LYS A 87 4.84 -3.67 13.27
C LYS A 87 5.09 -4.21 11.86
N PRO A 88 6.04 -3.65 11.10
CA PRO A 88 6.43 -4.20 9.81
C PRO A 88 6.90 -5.66 9.85
N ASP A 89 7.52 -6.11 10.95
CA ASP A 89 8.00 -7.47 11.18
C ASP A 89 6.97 -8.42 11.81
N SER A 90 5.78 -7.91 12.17
CA SER A 90 4.65 -8.75 12.56
C SER A 90 4.29 -9.74 11.43
N PRO A 91 3.90 -10.99 11.74
CA PRO A 91 3.45 -11.94 10.72
C PRO A 91 2.30 -11.39 9.87
N PRO A 92 2.32 -11.56 8.53
CA PRO A 92 1.24 -11.04 7.69
C PRO A 92 -0.08 -11.76 7.98
N MET A 93 -1.18 -11.01 7.94
CA MET A 93 -2.55 -11.51 8.03
C MET A 93 -3.37 -10.82 6.96
N CYS A 94 -3.32 -11.38 5.75
CA CYS A 94 -3.86 -10.76 4.56
C CYS A 94 -5.39 -10.64 4.60
N GLY A 95 -5.86 -9.46 4.19
CA GLY A 95 -7.28 -9.14 4.04
C GLY A 95 -7.88 -8.49 5.28
N THR A 96 -8.88 -7.64 5.07
CA THR A 96 -9.64 -6.99 6.13
C THR A 96 -11.07 -7.51 6.04
N LEU A 97 -11.49 -8.38 6.97
CA LEU A 97 -12.84 -8.91 6.96
C LEU A 97 -13.81 -7.92 7.60
N LEU A 98 -14.68 -7.31 6.80
CA LEU A 98 -15.70 -6.40 7.32
C LEU A 98 -16.79 -7.18 8.07
N ARG A 99 -17.20 -6.65 9.21
CA ARG A 99 -18.23 -7.24 10.08
C ARG A 99 -19.62 -6.90 9.54
N ASN A 100 -19.80 -5.70 8.99
CA ASN A 100 -21.02 -5.33 8.29
C ASN A 100 -21.09 -6.08 6.94
N ALA A 101 -22.16 -6.86 6.73
CA ALA A 101 -22.32 -7.70 5.54
C ALA A 101 -22.53 -6.89 4.25
N ASP A 102 -23.21 -5.74 4.33
CA ASP A 102 -23.43 -4.87 3.17
C ASP A 102 -22.12 -4.22 2.72
N ASP A 103 -21.30 -3.77 3.67
CA ASP A 103 -19.98 -3.22 3.38
C ASP A 103 -19.04 -4.31 2.86
N LEU A 104 -19.08 -5.52 3.42
CA LEU A 104 -18.34 -6.68 2.90
C LEU A 104 -18.73 -6.99 1.45
N ALA A 105 -20.01 -6.91 1.11
CA ALA A 105 -20.49 -7.14 -0.25
C ALA A 105 -20.03 -6.06 -1.25
N LYS A 106 -19.87 -4.81 -0.80
CA LYS A 106 -19.39 -3.69 -1.62
C LYS A 106 -17.87 -3.71 -1.82
N SER A 107 -17.14 -4.08 -0.77
CA SER A 107 -15.70 -3.83 -0.66
C SER A 107 -14.84 -5.08 -0.69
N GLY A 108 -15.45 -6.26 -0.53
CA GLY A 108 -14.74 -7.52 -0.43
C GLY A 108 -13.91 -7.63 0.86
N ASP A 109 -13.15 -8.72 0.96
CA ASP A 109 -12.32 -9.02 2.12
C ASP A 109 -10.85 -8.61 1.94
N ALA A 110 -10.51 -7.95 0.82
CA ALA A 110 -9.16 -7.55 0.42
C ALA A 110 -8.12 -8.68 0.34
N ARG A 111 -8.49 -9.96 0.43
CA ARG A 111 -7.51 -11.06 0.50
C ARG A 111 -6.72 -11.22 -0.78
N ALA A 112 -7.39 -11.17 -1.93
CA ALA A 112 -6.74 -11.25 -3.24
C ALA A 112 -5.73 -10.11 -3.43
N TYR A 113 -6.18 -8.89 -3.16
CA TYR A 113 -5.37 -7.68 -3.23
C TYR A 113 -4.15 -7.74 -2.28
N ALA A 114 -4.38 -8.09 -1.02
CA ALA A 114 -3.35 -8.21 0.00
C ALA A 114 -2.33 -9.31 -0.35
N ALA A 115 -2.77 -10.45 -0.88
CA ALA A 115 -1.90 -11.54 -1.30
C ALA A 115 -0.96 -11.11 -2.43
N ALA A 116 -1.47 -10.38 -3.43
CA ALA A 116 -0.66 -9.83 -4.52
C ALA A 116 0.39 -8.83 -4.01
N LYS A 117 0.01 -7.94 -3.09
CA LYS A 117 0.97 -7.00 -2.48
C LYS A 117 2.02 -7.72 -1.65
N LEU A 118 1.63 -8.69 -0.81
CA LEU A 118 2.55 -9.52 -0.03
C LEU A 118 3.54 -10.28 -0.92
N ALA A 119 3.08 -10.86 -2.04
CA ALA A 119 3.95 -11.52 -3.01
C ALA A 119 5.01 -10.54 -3.57
N GLY A 120 4.63 -9.29 -3.86
CA GLY A 120 5.55 -8.23 -4.20
C GLY A 120 6.59 -7.95 -3.10
N GLU A 121 6.18 -7.90 -1.83
CA GLU A 121 7.12 -7.73 -0.70
C GLU A 121 8.13 -8.87 -0.61
N GLN A 122 7.69 -10.11 -0.81
CA GLN A 122 8.57 -11.29 -0.82
C GLN A 122 9.54 -11.26 -1.99
N LEU A 123 9.09 -10.84 -3.18
CA LEU A 123 9.98 -10.70 -4.33
C LEU A 123 11.02 -9.60 -4.10
N CYS A 124 10.64 -8.44 -3.54
CA CYS A 124 11.62 -7.41 -3.16
C CYS A 124 12.68 -7.95 -2.19
N ARG A 125 12.28 -8.75 -1.20
CA ARG A 125 13.21 -9.39 -0.25
C ARG A 125 14.15 -10.36 -0.94
N ALA A 126 13.63 -11.22 -1.81
CA ALA A 126 14.43 -12.18 -2.57
C ALA A 126 15.41 -11.47 -3.52
N LEU A 127 14.93 -10.46 -4.25
CA LEU A 127 15.75 -9.67 -5.16
C LEU A 127 16.81 -8.86 -4.42
N ALA A 128 16.51 -8.29 -3.26
CA ALA A 128 17.53 -7.63 -2.45
C ALA A 128 18.71 -8.57 -2.17
N TYR A 129 18.44 -9.85 -1.86
CA TYR A 129 19.50 -10.82 -1.59
C TYR A 129 20.38 -11.15 -2.81
N VAL A 130 19.81 -11.19 -4.02
CA VAL A 130 20.51 -11.65 -5.24
C VAL A 130 20.91 -10.54 -6.21
N ALA A 131 20.32 -9.35 -6.09
CA ALA A 131 20.58 -8.23 -6.97
C ALA A 131 22.03 -7.79 -6.85
N ARG A 132 22.59 -7.25 -7.93
CA ARG A 132 23.96 -6.74 -7.89
C ARG A 132 24.04 -5.38 -7.19
N ARG A 133 23.06 -4.51 -7.48
CA ARG A 133 23.06 -3.09 -7.09
C ARG A 133 21.75 -2.62 -6.45
N THR A 134 20.61 -3.18 -6.84
CA THR A 134 19.30 -2.64 -6.50
C THR A 134 18.96 -2.82 -5.02
N SER A 135 18.49 -1.72 -4.42
CA SER A 135 17.88 -1.69 -3.08
C SER A 135 16.37 -1.52 -3.19
N PHE A 136 15.63 -1.96 -2.17
CA PHE A 136 14.17 -1.93 -2.16
C PHE A 136 13.65 -1.19 -0.92
N VAL A 137 12.73 -0.24 -1.12
CA VAL A 137 11.98 0.40 -0.04
C VAL A 137 10.51 0.09 -0.25
N VAL A 138 9.91 -0.61 0.70
CA VAL A 138 8.53 -1.09 0.62
C VAL A 138 7.71 -0.36 1.66
N LEU A 139 6.70 0.37 1.19
CA LEU A 139 5.79 1.13 2.03
C LEU A 139 4.43 0.42 2.02
N ARG A 140 4.00 -0.11 3.17
CA ARG A 140 2.61 -0.52 3.35
C ARG A 140 1.77 0.71 3.54
N ILE A 141 1.32 1.30 2.43
CA ILE A 141 0.58 2.55 2.47
C ILE A 141 -0.77 2.36 3.16
N GLY A 142 -1.17 3.37 3.91
CA GLY A 142 -2.51 3.55 4.42
C GLY A 142 -3.54 3.84 3.34
N TRP A 143 -4.71 4.32 3.75
CA TRP A 143 -5.76 4.74 2.84
C TRP A 143 -5.56 6.20 2.43
N CYS A 144 -4.99 6.38 1.24
CA CYS A 144 -4.93 7.66 0.53
C CYS A 144 -6.10 7.70 -0.46
N GLN A 145 -7.11 8.53 -0.19
CA GLN A 145 -8.29 8.61 -1.05
C GLN A 145 -8.01 9.42 -2.33
N PRO A 146 -8.72 9.15 -3.44
CA PRO A 146 -8.72 10.05 -4.58
C PRO A 146 -9.40 11.39 -4.22
N GLY A 147 -9.02 12.46 -4.93
CA GLY A 147 -9.59 13.79 -4.73
C GLY A 147 -9.00 14.50 -3.51
N GLU A 148 -9.86 15.14 -2.71
CA GLU A 148 -9.45 15.96 -1.56
C GLU A 148 -8.66 15.17 -0.50
N ASN A 149 -8.89 13.86 -0.39
CA ASN A 149 -8.28 13.00 0.62
C ASN A 149 -8.43 13.55 2.04
N SER A 150 -9.67 13.87 2.43
CA SER A 150 -9.99 14.40 3.75
C SER A 150 -10.35 13.28 4.74
N PRO A 151 -10.01 13.38 6.03
CA PRO A 151 -10.50 12.45 7.04
C PRO A 151 -12.03 12.40 7.14
N SER A 152 -12.69 13.52 6.83
CA SER A 152 -14.16 13.62 6.86
C SER A 152 -14.85 12.81 5.75
N THR A 153 -14.12 12.37 4.73
CA THR A 153 -14.64 11.57 3.62
C THR A 153 -14.32 10.07 3.78
N LEU A 154 -13.76 9.64 4.92
CA LEU A 154 -13.53 8.23 5.25
C LEU A 154 -14.85 7.54 5.61
N SER A 155 -15.01 6.30 5.14
CA SER A 155 -16.19 5.46 5.42
C SER A 155 -15.78 4.01 5.71
N SER A 156 -16.65 3.28 6.40
CA SER A 156 -16.46 1.84 6.71
C SER A 156 -16.31 0.96 5.47
N ALA A 157 -16.79 1.43 4.31
CA ALA A 157 -16.64 0.70 3.06
C ALA A 157 -15.17 0.60 2.60
N GLY A 158 -14.24 1.48 2.98
CA GLY A 158 -12.84 1.35 2.50
C GLY A 158 -12.66 1.55 0.97
N VAL A 159 -13.72 1.91 0.25
CA VAL A 159 -13.75 2.12 -1.20
C VAL A 159 -14.54 3.41 -1.49
N PRO A 160 -14.04 4.33 -2.33
CA PRO A 160 -14.80 5.53 -2.68
C PRO A 160 -16.13 5.18 -3.37
N PRO A 161 -17.22 5.96 -3.20
CA PRO A 161 -18.55 5.61 -3.71
C PRO A 161 -18.60 5.25 -5.20
N GLN A 162 -17.76 5.87 -6.01
CA GLN A 162 -17.67 5.67 -7.46
C GLN A 162 -17.10 4.29 -7.86
N PHE A 163 -16.45 3.59 -6.93
CA PHE A 163 -15.80 2.30 -7.13
C PHE A 163 -16.47 1.17 -6.31
N GLN A 164 -17.60 1.46 -5.67
CA GLN A 164 -18.41 0.47 -4.95
C GLN A 164 -19.28 -0.31 -5.94
N THR A 165 -19.47 -1.61 -5.69
CA THR A 165 -20.44 -2.43 -6.41
C THR A 165 -21.86 -1.92 -6.10
N ILE A 166 -22.70 -1.70 -7.13
CA ILE A 166 -24.05 -1.15 -6.94
C ILE A 166 -24.90 -2.13 -6.11
N VAL A 167 -25.19 -1.78 -4.87
CA VAL A 167 -26.26 -2.39 -4.06
C VAL A 167 -27.03 -1.28 -3.35
N GLN A 168 -28.31 -1.11 -3.70
CA GLN A 168 -29.22 -0.23 -2.99
C GLN A 168 -29.70 -0.94 -1.72
N ASN A 169 -29.34 -0.42 -0.55
CA ASN A 169 -30.18 -0.25 0.65
C ASN A 169 -29.31 0.34 1.77
N VAL A 170 -29.83 1.38 2.44
CA VAL A 170 -29.20 1.98 3.63
C VAL A 170 -30.01 1.55 4.84
N SER A 171 -29.38 0.86 5.79
CA SER A 171 -29.96 0.57 7.10
C SER A 171 -29.17 1.26 8.20
N ALA A 172 -29.80 1.48 9.36
CA ALA A 172 -29.29 2.31 10.45
C ALA A 172 -28.13 1.65 11.22
N SER A 173 -27.23 2.49 11.76
CA SER A 173 -25.93 2.07 12.26
C SER A 173 -25.95 1.22 13.53
N SER A 174 -25.09 0.20 13.55
CA SER A 174 -24.94 -0.75 14.67
C SER A 174 -23.58 -0.60 15.36
N GLN A 175 -23.44 -1.12 16.59
CA GLN A 175 -22.15 -1.12 17.33
C GLN A 175 -21.01 -1.84 16.57
N GLN A 176 -21.34 -2.72 15.61
CA GLN A 176 -20.36 -3.43 14.78
C GLN A 176 -19.72 -2.53 13.71
N GLU A 177 -20.45 -1.53 13.20
CA GLU A 177 -19.92 -0.53 12.25
C GLU A 177 -18.83 0.33 12.90
N ASN A 178 -18.93 0.59 14.21
CA ASN A 178 -17.95 1.41 14.93
C ASN A 178 -16.53 0.83 14.92
N VAL A 179 -16.37 -0.50 14.84
CA VAL A 179 -15.04 -1.14 14.82
C VAL A 179 -14.40 -1.05 13.44
N ASP A 180 -15.17 -1.32 12.39
CA ASP A 180 -14.68 -1.28 11.02
C ASP A 180 -14.36 0.17 10.61
N GLU A 181 -15.24 1.12 10.95
CA GLU A 181 -15.01 2.54 10.70
C GLU A 181 -13.76 3.06 11.42
N ALA A 182 -13.57 2.70 12.70
CA ALA A 182 -12.36 3.07 13.44
C ALA A 182 -11.10 2.48 12.80
N TRP A 183 -11.14 1.22 12.35
CA TRP A 183 -10.01 0.60 11.66
C TRP A 183 -9.63 1.35 10.38
N PHE A 184 -10.61 1.70 9.56
CA PHE A 184 -10.36 2.46 8.32
C PHE A 184 -9.93 3.90 8.57
N LYS A 185 -10.49 4.57 9.58
CA LYS A 185 -10.04 5.92 9.97
C LYS A 185 -8.61 5.92 10.46
N ASN A 186 -8.22 4.89 11.18
CA ASN A 186 -6.88 4.78 11.74
C ASN A 186 -5.81 4.41 10.69
N MET A 187 -6.19 3.93 9.50
CA MET A 187 -5.26 3.70 8.40
C MET A 187 -5.11 4.89 7.44
N TRP A 188 -5.75 6.04 7.68
CA TRP A 188 -5.68 7.17 6.76
C TRP A 188 -4.23 7.62 6.51
N LEU A 189 -3.96 8.02 5.27
CA LEU A 189 -2.69 8.60 4.84
C LEU A 189 -2.98 9.90 4.08
N SER A 190 -2.60 11.03 4.67
CA SER A 190 -2.76 12.34 4.06
C SER A 190 -1.87 12.51 2.82
N ASN A 191 -2.21 13.46 1.96
CA ASN A 191 -1.37 13.83 0.81
C ASN A 191 0.01 14.36 1.27
N GLY A 192 0.05 15.09 2.38
CA GLY A 192 1.29 15.65 2.92
C GLY A 192 2.26 14.57 3.42
N ASP A 193 1.76 13.62 4.21
CA ASP A 193 2.57 12.51 4.72
C ASP A 193 2.92 11.51 3.61
N PHE A 194 2.01 11.27 2.65
CA PHE A 194 2.32 10.50 1.44
C PHE A 194 3.54 11.06 0.72
N ILE A 195 3.54 12.35 0.38
CA ILE A 195 4.66 12.98 -0.34
C ILE A 195 5.94 12.90 0.51
N ARG A 196 5.86 13.19 1.82
CA ARG A 196 7.01 13.09 2.72
C ARG A 196 7.63 11.70 2.74
N TYR A 197 6.82 10.64 2.79
CA TYR A 197 7.31 9.27 2.83
C TYR A 197 7.93 8.82 1.51
N PHE A 198 7.28 9.12 0.39
CA PHE A 198 7.82 8.74 -0.92
C PHE A 198 9.08 9.53 -1.27
N ASP A 199 9.12 10.83 -0.95
CA ASP A 199 10.33 11.66 -1.12
C ASP A 199 11.49 11.12 -0.28
N ALA A 200 11.26 10.84 1.00
CA ALA A 200 12.26 10.23 1.86
C ALA A 200 12.72 8.86 1.34
N ALA A 201 11.79 7.99 0.92
CA ALA A 201 12.12 6.67 0.39
C ALA A 201 13.00 6.73 -0.87
N ILE A 202 12.82 7.75 -1.72
CA ILE A 202 13.67 7.99 -2.89
C ILE A 202 15.09 8.39 -2.48
N GLN A 203 15.23 9.15 -1.39
CA GLN A 203 16.48 9.83 -1.01
C GLN A 203 17.32 9.09 0.04
N ILE A 204 16.72 8.27 0.92
CA ILE A 204 17.46 7.66 2.04
C ILE A 204 18.73 6.92 1.59
N PRO A 205 19.83 6.97 2.36
CA PRO A 205 20.99 6.15 2.07
C PRO A 205 20.64 4.68 2.31
N LEU A 206 20.89 3.82 1.32
CA LEU A 206 20.80 2.38 1.48
C LEU A 206 21.97 1.74 0.76
N ASP A 207 22.55 0.73 1.39
CA ASP A 207 23.53 -0.11 0.74
C ASP A 207 22.86 -0.90 -0.39
N PRO A 208 23.61 -1.21 -1.46
CA PRO A 208 23.16 -2.19 -2.43
C PRO A 208 22.69 -3.46 -1.72
N ARG A 209 21.67 -4.13 -2.26
CA ARG A 209 21.17 -5.42 -1.74
C ARG A 209 20.40 -5.34 -0.42
N GLU A 210 20.04 -4.14 0.02
CA GLU A 210 19.13 -3.97 1.16
C GLU A 210 17.66 -3.89 0.76
N MET A 211 16.81 -4.36 1.67
CA MET A 211 15.37 -4.11 1.64
C MET A 211 14.92 -3.50 2.97
N ARG A 212 14.11 -2.45 2.89
CA ARG A 212 13.44 -1.82 4.03
C ARG A 212 11.93 -1.93 3.87
N LEU A 213 11.24 -2.31 4.95
CA LEU A 213 9.78 -2.40 5.02
C LEU A 213 9.27 -1.49 6.12
N VAL A 214 8.30 -0.64 5.81
CA VAL A 214 7.69 0.29 6.77
C VAL A 214 6.17 0.35 6.59
N ASN A 215 5.48 0.68 7.67
CA ASN A 215 4.09 1.10 7.64
C ASN A 215 4.03 2.58 7.25
N ALA A 216 3.10 2.98 6.38
CA ALA A 216 3.05 4.36 5.88
C ALA A 216 1.63 4.93 6.02
N MET A 217 1.28 5.35 7.23
CA MET A 217 0.03 6.04 7.57
C MET A 217 0.37 7.40 8.16
N SER A 218 -0.61 8.31 8.17
CA SER A 218 -0.53 9.53 8.99
C SER A 218 -0.52 9.19 10.49
N GLY A 219 -0.22 10.16 11.33
CA GLY A 219 -0.08 10.03 12.78
C GLY A 219 -1.42 9.91 13.51
N ASN A 220 -2.28 9.01 13.01
CA ASN A 220 -3.68 8.93 13.39
C ASN A 220 -3.82 8.50 14.86
N THR A 221 -4.55 9.30 15.64
CA THR A 221 -4.79 9.03 17.06
C THR A 221 -5.55 7.70 17.24
N GLY A 222 -5.03 6.81 18.09
CA GLY A 222 -5.65 5.52 18.38
C GLY A 222 -5.34 4.40 17.37
N MET A 223 -4.52 4.69 16.36
CA MET A 223 -4.11 3.68 15.40
C MET A 223 -3.20 2.62 16.00
N ARG A 224 -3.24 1.42 15.43
CA ARG A 224 -2.44 0.28 15.91
C ARG A 224 -1.20 0.00 15.09
N TRP A 225 -0.98 0.71 13.99
CA TRP A 225 0.22 0.50 13.19
C TRP A 225 1.40 1.29 13.76
N SER A 226 2.51 0.61 14.01
CA SER A 226 3.75 1.24 14.43
C SER A 226 4.30 2.11 13.30
N LEU A 227 4.62 3.38 13.61
CA LEU A 227 5.43 4.27 12.76
C LEU A 227 6.88 4.40 13.24
N THR A 228 7.27 3.68 14.31
CA THR A 228 8.65 3.75 14.83
C THR A 228 9.68 3.36 13.78
N GLU A 229 9.40 2.30 13.00
CA GLU A 229 10.26 1.87 11.90
C GLU A 229 10.29 2.89 10.77
N THR A 230 9.16 3.57 10.50
CA THR A 230 9.03 4.61 9.50
C THR A 230 9.90 5.81 9.85
N GLU A 231 9.80 6.31 11.08
CA GLU A 231 10.66 7.40 11.57
C GLU A 231 12.14 7.00 11.54
N ARG A 232 12.47 5.77 11.97
CA ARG A 232 13.85 5.27 12.03
C ARG A 232 14.47 5.09 10.63
N VAL A 233 13.71 4.56 9.67
CA VAL A 233 14.20 4.21 8.33
C VAL A 233 14.16 5.41 7.40
N LEU A 234 13.05 6.15 7.38
CA LEU A 234 12.85 7.26 6.46
C LEU A 234 13.35 8.60 7.03
N GLY A 235 13.56 8.71 8.34
CA GLY A 235 13.99 9.96 8.99
C GLY A 235 12.91 11.03 9.03
N VAL A 236 11.65 10.68 8.74
CA VAL A 236 10.51 11.61 8.70
C VAL A 236 9.40 11.15 9.65
N LYS A 237 8.78 12.12 10.33
CA LYS A 237 7.62 11.91 11.20
C LYS A 237 6.33 12.26 10.46
N ALA A 238 5.27 11.51 10.73
CA ALA A 238 3.92 11.90 10.33
C ALA A 238 3.56 13.26 10.94
N ARG A 239 2.77 14.05 10.23
CA ARG A 239 2.31 15.36 10.73
C ARG A 239 0.79 15.44 10.86
N ASP A 240 0.08 14.70 10.03
CA ASP A 240 -1.37 14.80 9.95
C ASP A 240 -2.01 13.69 10.78
N ASP A 241 -3.28 13.86 11.14
CA ASP A 241 -4.03 12.94 12.02
C ASP A 241 -5.50 12.93 11.61
N SER A 242 -6.07 11.76 11.35
CA SER A 242 -7.45 11.62 10.89
C SER A 242 -8.50 12.12 11.89
N SER A 243 -8.14 12.33 13.15
CA SER A 243 -9.03 12.92 14.16
C SER A 243 -8.97 14.45 14.21
N LYS A 244 -8.13 15.11 13.40
CA LYS A 244 -7.90 16.56 13.43
C LYS A 244 -8.24 17.20 12.07
N PRO A 245 -8.63 18.49 12.06
CA PRO A 245 -8.71 19.25 10.81
C PRO A 245 -7.35 19.34 10.12
N LEU A 246 -7.38 19.38 8.78
CA LEU A 246 -6.22 19.66 7.91
C LEU A 246 -5.86 21.15 7.92
#